data_AF-D2HYR1-F1
#
_entry.id   AF-D2HYR1-F1
#
_cell.length_a   1.000
_cell.length_b   1.000
_cell.length_c   1.000
_cell.angle_alpha   90.00
_cell.angle_beta   90.00
_cell.angle_gamma   90.00
#
_symmetry.space_group_name_H-M   'P 1'
#
loop_
_entity.id
_entity.type
_entity.pdbx_description
1 polymer ?
#
loop_
_entity_poly.entity_id
_entity_poly.type
_entity_poly.pdbx_seq_one_letter_code
_entity_poly.pdbx_strand_id
1 'polypeptide(L)'
;TPTLTALLCLGLCQGLWDQVLAGTLPKPSIWAHPGLIITKGRPVTIWCQASLRADGYYLYKERVPEPFWETSPDSSNKASFPFASMSSHSAGRYQCVYHSRNSWSQRSDFLPLVVTGVYGAPSLSANPGPVVVLGGTVSLSCSSQVIWGSLHLLKEGGADTPQHVELTSHPETYHALFPVGPVNTSHAGTYRCYASPQSYPYMWSQPSDPLHLQVTGVYREPSLSAQPGSLVQSGDSLTLQCRSETGFGRFALTKDEKLRAPQRLDGQPSPSFPLGPVSRTHGGRYRCYGGHNLSSTWSAPSAPLDILITGMYKKPSLSAQPGLSVSWGENVTLQCRSEIWFDTFHLSKEGSLAPSQVLRLQDPTVPYQINFTLSPVTSDHEGTYRCYGSQSSSPYLLSHPSDPLKLLVSEAHSSHPPPVLGAPPPETPPGHGVARAQGPHWYLYVLIGAAVAFVLLLGLLVLLLVRHRRRGKGRKRGGPEAHFQLPAAAAASVPEDRGPPRSSGPAAAAQEETLYAVVKDTWPEDRQLASQRQEGAQGHPSVSSKPLRPPGRTSSPPQPDAFPLPLLQAAVSEDPQDVTYAQLSCFTLTRETSAPPSSQSGEPPDEPNVYASLAIH
;
A
#
# COMPACT_ATOMS: atom_id res chain seq x y z
N THR A 1 3.26 -5.75 52.22
CA THR A 1 3.34 -6.81 53.26
C THR A 1 3.84 -8.09 52.62
N PRO A 2 5.02 -8.61 53.00
CA PRO A 2 5.58 -9.82 52.38
C PRO A 2 4.69 -11.05 52.60
N THR A 3 3.95 -11.08 53.71
CA THR A 3 2.93 -12.09 54.03
C THR A 3 1.81 -12.19 53.00
N LEU A 4 1.39 -11.09 52.34
CA LEU A 4 0.35 -11.16 51.32
C LEU A 4 0.87 -11.83 50.04
N THR A 5 2.10 -11.52 49.63
CA THR A 5 2.77 -12.18 48.49
C THR A 5 3.03 -13.64 48.80
N ALA A 6 3.50 -13.97 50.02
CA ALA A 6 3.71 -15.34 50.46
C ALA A 6 2.39 -16.14 50.50
N LEU A 7 1.27 -15.55 50.94
CA LEU A 7 -0.05 -16.19 50.90
C LEU A 7 -0.58 -16.35 49.46
N LEU A 8 -0.28 -15.43 48.55
CA LEU A 8 -0.61 -15.61 47.12
C LEU A 8 0.20 -16.76 46.51
N CYS A 9 1.50 -16.83 46.80
CA CYS A 9 2.37 -17.93 46.36
C CYS A 9 1.93 -19.26 46.96
N LEU A 10 1.63 -19.33 48.27
CA LEU A 10 1.11 -20.53 48.92
C LEU A 10 -0.24 -20.96 48.34
N GLY A 11 -1.16 -20.03 48.10
CA GLY A 11 -2.46 -20.33 47.46
C GLY A 11 -2.33 -20.83 46.02
N LEU A 12 -1.40 -20.27 45.24
CA LEU A 12 -1.09 -20.74 43.88
C LEU A 12 -0.37 -22.09 43.89
N CYS A 13 0.54 -22.32 44.84
CA CYS A 13 1.19 -23.61 45.03
C CYS A 13 0.22 -24.69 45.53
N GLN A 14 -0.75 -24.35 46.38
CA GLN A 14 -1.83 -25.25 46.80
C GLN A 14 -2.77 -25.55 45.62
N GLY A 15 -3.22 -24.56 44.86
CA GLY A 15 -4.01 -24.79 43.65
C GLY A 15 -3.32 -25.65 42.59
N LEU A 16 -1.98 -25.71 42.59
CA LEU A 16 -1.18 -26.62 41.76
C LEU A 16 -1.02 -28.01 42.43
N TRP A 17 -0.90 -28.08 43.76
CA TRP A 17 -0.85 -29.33 44.53
C TRP A 17 -2.18 -30.08 44.58
N ASP A 18 -3.31 -29.38 44.63
CA ASP A 18 -4.65 -29.98 44.64
C ASP A 18 -4.93 -30.70 43.31
N GLN A 19 -4.38 -30.20 42.19
CA GLN A 19 -4.40 -30.91 40.90
C GLN A 19 -3.55 -32.19 40.93
N VAL A 20 -2.43 -32.20 41.65
CA VAL A 20 -1.58 -33.38 41.84
C VAL A 20 -2.26 -34.42 42.75
N LEU A 21 -2.99 -33.99 43.79
CA LEU A 21 -3.81 -34.89 44.63
C LEU A 21 -5.03 -35.45 43.88
N ALA A 22 -5.56 -34.73 42.90
CA ALA A 22 -6.72 -35.16 42.10
C ALA A 22 -6.41 -36.26 41.06
N GLY A 23 -5.15 -36.70 40.93
CA GLY A 23 -4.77 -37.82 40.05
C GLY A 23 -4.95 -37.59 38.55
N THR A 24 -5.25 -36.37 38.11
CA THR A 24 -5.50 -36.04 36.70
C THR A 24 -4.26 -35.44 36.06
N LEU A 25 -3.79 -36.06 34.96
CA LEU A 25 -2.59 -35.61 34.27
C LEU A 25 -2.81 -34.26 33.56
N PRO A 26 -1.88 -33.28 33.71
CA PRO A 26 -2.04 -31.95 33.15
C PRO A 26 -2.11 -31.97 31.61
N LYS A 27 -2.94 -31.10 31.04
CA LYS A 27 -3.18 -30.97 29.60
C LYS A 27 -1.88 -30.65 28.83
N PRO A 28 -1.55 -31.36 27.73
CA PRO A 28 -0.39 -31.06 26.91
C PRO A 28 -0.60 -29.84 26.01
N SER A 29 0.50 -29.15 25.67
CA SER A 29 0.52 -28.14 24.61
C SER A 29 0.81 -28.77 23.25
N ILE A 30 0.27 -28.15 22.19
CA ILE A 30 0.42 -28.59 20.80
C ILE A 30 0.78 -27.37 19.91
N TRP A 31 1.69 -27.54 18.96
CA TRP A 31 2.01 -26.53 17.94
C TRP A 31 2.53 -27.20 16.66
N ALA A 32 2.73 -26.43 15.59
CA ALA A 32 3.30 -26.93 14.34
C ALA A 32 4.46 -26.04 13.90
N HIS A 33 5.47 -26.64 13.26
CA HIS A 33 6.64 -25.95 12.71
C HIS A 33 6.88 -26.41 11.26
N PRO A 34 7.07 -25.51 10.28
CA PRO A 34 7.28 -24.06 10.45
C PRO A 34 6.02 -23.23 10.73
N GLY A 35 4.81 -23.80 10.60
CA GLY A 35 3.57 -23.09 10.93
C GLY A 35 2.30 -23.91 10.69
N LEU A 36 1.14 -23.25 10.74
CA LEU A 36 -0.18 -23.88 10.60
C LEU A 36 -0.70 -23.95 9.15
N ILE A 37 -0.12 -23.17 8.23
CA ILE A 37 -0.60 -23.01 6.86
C ILE A 37 0.55 -23.36 5.92
N ILE A 38 0.45 -24.50 5.26
CA ILE A 38 1.55 -25.15 4.55
C ILE A 38 1.13 -25.44 3.11
N THR A 39 2.01 -25.24 2.13
CA THR A 39 1.73 -25.60 0.73
C THR A 39 1.86 -27.09 0.51
N LYS A 40 0.95 -27.67 -0.29
CA LYS A 40 0.99 -29.07 -0.75
C LYS A 40 2.41 -29.43 -1.21
N GLY A 41 2.92 -30.57 -0.76
CA GLY A 41 4.28 -31.05 -1.05
C GLY A 41 5.38 -30.55 -0.12
N ARG A 42 5.15 -29.53 0.73
CA ARG A 42 6.11 -29.09 1.75
C ARG A 42 6.01 -29.94 3.03
N PRO A 43 7.09 -30.09 3.81
CA PRO A 43 7.06 -30.75 5.11
C PRO A 43 6.50 -29.83 6.22
N VAL A 44 5.98 -30.44 7.29
CA VAL A 44 5.65 -29.78 8.56
C VAL A 44 5.71 -30.81 9.70
N THR A 45 6.11 -30.38 10.89
CA THR A 45 6.11 -31.22 12.09
C THR A 45 5.12 -30.67 13.10
N ILE A 46 4.11 -31.46 13.48
CA ILE A 46 3.33 -31.19 14.69
C ILE A 46 4.15 -31.63 15.90
N TRP A 47 4.15 -30.83 16.95
CA TRP A 47 4.81 -31.11 18.21
C TRP A 47 3.79 -31.18 19.34
N CYS A 48 4.02 -32.09 20.28
CA CYS A 48 3.28 -32.19 21.53
C CYS A 48 4.24 -32.15 22.72
N GLN A 49 3.87 -31.47 23.81
CA GLN A 49 4.67 -31.41 25.04
C GLN A 49 3.80 -31.59 26.28
N ALA A 50 4.24 -32.48 27.17
CA ALA A 50 3.71 -32.64 28.52
C ALA A 50 4.56 -31.87 29.54
N SER A 51 3.96 -31.51 30.68
CA SER A 51 4.67 -30.94 31.83
C SER A 51 5.48 -31.97 32.62
N LEU A 52 5.22 -33.27 32.38
CA LEU A 52 5.81 -34.41 33.06
C LEU A 52 6.39 -35.39 32.03
N ARG A 53 7.17 -36.38 32.48
CA ARG A 53 7.64 -37.46 31.60
C ARG A 53 6.48 -38.40 31.26
N ALA A 54 6.03 -38.33 30.03
CA ALA A 54 5.13 -39.30 29.43
C ALA A 54 5.84 -40.64 29.18
N ASP A 55 5.05 -41.69 29.00
CA ASP A 55 5.49 -43.00 28.51
C ASP A 55 5.26 -43.13 26.99
N GLY A 56 4.25 -42.43 26.45
CA GLY A 56 3.90 -42.41 25.02
C GLY A 56 3.02 -41.22 24.64
N TYR A 57 3.06 -40.83 23.36
CA TYR A 57 2.30 -39.72 22.79
C TYR A 57 1.44 -40.16 21.60
N TYR A 58 0.23 -39.60 21.52
CA TYR A 58 -0.80 -39.95 20.55
C TYR A 58 -1.34 -38.69 19.88
N LEU A 59 -1.39 -38.68 18.55
CA LEU A 59 -1.97 -37.60 17.76
C LEU A 59 -3.29 -38.06 17.15
N TYR A 60 -4.38 -37.37 17.46
CA TYR A 60 -5.71 -37.61 16.90
C TYR A 60 -6.07 -36.54 15.88
N LYS A 61 -6.73 -36.95 14.79
CA LYS A 61 -7.34 -36.06 13.81
C LYS A 61 -8.85 -35.97 14.06
N GLU A 62 -9.43 -34.79 13.94
CA GLU A 62 -10.89 -34.62 14.08
C GLU A 62 -11.65 -35.51 13.09
N ARG A 63 -12.73 -36.14 13.57
CA ARG A 63 -13.56 -37.14 12.86
C ARG A 63 -12.87 -38.48 12.54
N VAL A 64 -11.64 -38.70 13.00
CA VAL A 64 -10.98 -40.02 13.02
C VAL A 64 -11.02 -40.55 14.46
N PRO A 65 -11.64 -41.72 14.75
CA PRO A 65 -11.70 -42.26 16.12
C PRO A 65 -10.35 -42.74 16.63
N GLU A 66 -9.57 -43.37 15.75
CA GLU A 66 -8.26 -43.96 16.03
C GLU A 66 -7.16 -42.88 16.07
N PRO A 67 -6.04 -43.11 16.79
CA PRO A 67 -4.88 -42.23 16.72
C PRO A 67 -4.32 -42.24 15.29
N PHE A 68 -4.14 -41.04 14.71
CA PHE A 68 -3.52 -40.85 13.41
C PHE A 68 -2.02 -41.17 13.45
N TRP A 69 -1.39 -41.05 14.62
CA TRP A 69 0.02 -41.40 14.85
C TRP A 69 0.28 -41.68 16.34
N GLU A 70 1.15 -42.66 16.63
CA GLU A 70 1.67 -43.00 17.96
C GLU A 70 3.20 -42.91 17.95
N THR A 71 3.83 -42.39 19.01
CA THR A 71 5.28 -42.19 19.07
C THR A 71 5.80 -42.15 20.50
N SER A 72 6.99 -42.72 20.70
CA SER A 72 7.70 -42.69 21.99
C SER A 72 8.24 -41.29 22.32
N PRO A 73 8.32 -40.90 23.60
CA PRO A 73 8.85 -39.60 24.00
C PRO A 73 10.32 -39.39 23.59
N ASP A 74 10.63 -38.21 23.09
CA ASP A 74 11.99 -37.68 23.11
C ASP A 74 12.44 -37.46 24.57
N SER A 75 13.75 -37.42 24.80
CA SER A 75 14.37 -37.19 26.13
C SER A 75 13.98 -35.86 26.81
N SER A 76 13.29 -34.96 26.10
CA SER A 76 12.91 -33.62 26.53
C SER A 76 11.44 -33.47 26.95
N ASN A 77 10.74 -34.57 27.26
CA ASN A 77 9.29 -34.62 27.52
C ASN A 77 8.45 -34.04 26.37
N LYS A 78 8.83 -34.38 25.13
CA LYS A 78 8.18 -33.96 23.89
C LYS A 78 7.98 -35.16 22.97
N ALA A 79 7.12 -35.01 21.98
CA ALA A 79 7.09 -35.85 20.80
C ALA A 79 6.91 -34.99 19.54
N SER A 80 7.45 -35.49 18.42
CA SER A 80 7.31 -34.91 17.09
C SER A 80 6.53 -35.84 16.17
N PHE A 81 5.69 -35.26 15.33
CA PHE A 81 4.85 -35.94 14.35
C PHE A 81 5.14 -35.33 12.96
N PRO A 82 6.16 -35.85 12.25
CA PRO A 82 6.66 -35.26 11.01
C PRO A 82 5.84 -35.69 9.78
N PHE A 83 5.15 -34.75 9.16
CA PHE A 83 4.58 -34.91 7.83
C PHE A 83 5.64 -34.55 6.80
N ALA A 84 6.30 -35.55 6.20
CA ALA A 84 7.36 -35.34 5.22
C ALA A 84 6.90 -34.60 3.95
N SER A 85 5.62 -34.74 3.58
CA SER A 85 5.00 -34.07 2.43
C SER A 85 3.51 -33.85 2.70
N MET A 86 3.07 -32.58 2.70
CA MET A 86 1.68 -32.25 2.98
C MET A 86 0.75 -32.56 1.80
N SER A 87 -0.34 -33.28 2.09
CA SER A 87 -1.35 -33.70 1.12
C SER A 87 -2.74 -33.20 1.54
N SER A 88 -3.75 -33.29 0.66
CA SER A 88 -5.15 -32.99 1.02
C SER A 88 -5.63 -33.79 2.25
N HIS A 89 -5.18 -35.04 2.41
CA HIS A 89 -5.51 -35.89 3.56
C HIS A 89 -4.83 -35.43 4.87
N SER A 90 -3.79 -34.61 4.78
CA SER A 90 -3.09 -34.00 5.92
C SER A 90 -3.78 -32.74 6.45
N ALA A 91 -4.74 -32.18 5.71
CA ALA A 91 -5.52 -31.01 6.14
C ALA A 91 -6.57 -31.39 7.20
N GLY A 92 -6.71 -30.60 8.26
CA GLY A 92 -7.73 -30.83 9.30
C GLY A 92 -7.35 -30.27 10.67
N ARG A 93 -8.21 -30.49 11.67
CA ARG A 93 -7.92 -30.18 13.07
C ARG A 93 -7.29 -31.38 13.76
N TYR A 94 -6.28 -31.14 14.59
CA TYR A 94 -5.54 -32.16 15.34
C TYR A 94 -5.58 -31.87 16.85
N GLN A 95 -5.53 -32.92 17.67
CA GLN A 95 -5.29 -32.84 19.12
C GLN A 95 -4.26 -33.89 19.51
N CYS A 96 -3.39 -33.59 20.47
CA CYS A 96 -2.49 -34.59 21.07
C CYS A 96 -2.92 -34.97 22.49
N VAL A 97 -2.51 -36.17 22.90
CA VAL A 97 -2.71 -36.75 24.22
C VAL A 97 -1.41 -37.47 24.59
N TYR A 98 -1.10 -37.57 25.88
CA TYR A 98 -0.03 -38.44 26.35
C TYR A 98 -0.52 -39.40 27.43
N HIS A 99 0.19 -40.51 27.53
CA HIS A 99 0.04 -41.51 28.58
C HIS A 99 1.19 -41.36 29.58
N SER A 100 0.92 -41.51 30.88
CA SER A 100 1.96 -41.56 31.91
C SER A 100 1.46 -42.36 33.11
N ARG A 101 2.24 -43.36 33.56
CA ARG A 101 1.99 -44.19 34.75
C ARG A 101 0.58 -44.79 34.79
N ASN A 102 0.14 -45.40 33.69
CA ASN A 102 -1.19 -46.00 33.52
C ASN A 102 -2.37 -45.01 33.62
N SER A 103 -2.12 -43.72 33.41
CA SER A 103 -3.14 -42.67 33.32
C SER A 103 -3.00 -41.89 32.00
N TRP A 104 -4.10 -41.28 31.56
CA TRP A 104 -4.20 -40.52 30.31
C TRP A 104 -4.35 -39.02 30.59
N SER A 105 -3.68 -38.19 29.80
CA SER A 105 -3.88 -36.74 29.85
C SER A 105 -5.25 -36.34 29.31
N GLN A 106 -5.69 -35.13 29.68
CA GLN A 106 -6.71 -34.43 28.88
C GLN A 106 -6.16 -34.19 27.46
N ARG A 107 -7.05 -34.05 26.46
CA ARG A 107 -6.65 -33.69 25.10
C ARG A 107 -6.13 -32.24 25.05
N SER A 108 -5.15 -31.99 24.19
CA SER A 108 -4.69 -30.63 23.86
C SER A 108 -5.81 -29.77 23.27
N ASP A 109 -5.54 -28.48 23.13
CA ASP A 109 -6.34 -27.62 22.23
C ASP A 109 -6.28 -28.13 20.78
N PHE A 110 -7.25 -27.69 19.96
CA PHE A 110 -7.29 -28.06 18.55
C PHE A 110 -6.30 -27.22 17.74
N LEU A 111 -5.39 -27.89 17.04
CA LEU A 111 -4.49 -27.31 16.05
C LEU A 111 -5.11 -27.42 14.65
N PRO A 112 -5.52 -26.32 13.99
CA PRO A 112 -5.97 -26.36 12.60
C PRO A 112 -4.75 -26.36 11.66
N LEU A 113 -4.54 -27.46 10.94
CA LEU A 113 -3.49 -27.58 9.93
C LEU A 113 -4.10 -27.44 8.53
N VAL A 114 -3.67 -26.40 7.82
CA VAL A 114 -4.23 -25.96 6.53
C VAL A 114 -3.27 -26.30 5.39
N VAL A 115 -3.81 -26.80 4.28
CA VAL A 115 -3.07 -27.11 3.05
C VAL A 115 -3.45 -26.16 1.94
N THR A 116 -2.47 -25.37 1.46
CA THR A 116 -2.62 -24.46 0.32
C THR A 116 -2.14 -25.12 -0.98
N GLY A 117 -2.62 -24.62 -2.13
CA GLY A 117 -2.27 -25.15 -3.45
C GLY A 117 -3.11 -26.35 -3.90
N VAL A 118 -4.31 -26.55 -3.33
CA VAL A 118 -5.24 -27.62 -3.72
C VAL A 118 -6.08 -27.24 -4.95
N TYR A 119 -6.46 -25.96 -5.06
CA TYR A 119 -7.35 -25.42 -6.10
C TYR A 119 -6.70 -24.23 -6.84
N GLY A 120 -7.30 -23.79 -7.96
CA GLY A 120 -6.83 -22.61 -8.70
C GLY A 120 -6.94 -21.30 -7.91
N ALA A 121 -6.04 -20.35 -8.18
CA ALA A 121 -5.92 -19.10 -7.42
C ALA A 121 -7.12 -18.13 -7.60
N PRO A 122 -7.52 -17.39 -6.55
CA PRO A 122 -8.36 -16.21 -6.69
C PRO A 122 -7.53 -14.99 -7.14
N SER A 123 -8.19 -13.93 -7.62
CA SER A 123 -7.57 -12.63 -7.85
C SER A 123 -7.70 -11.72 -6.61
N LEU A 124 -6.76 -10.79 -6.43
CA LEU A 124 -6.77 -9.82 -5.32
C LEU A 124 -6.51 -8.40 -5.85
N SER A 125 -7.28 -7.44 -5.37
CA SER A 125 -7.24 -6.03 -5.78
C SER A 125 -7.48 -5.09 -4.59
N ALA A 126 -7.20 -3.80 -4.76
CA ALA A 126 -7.41 -2.77 -3.74
C ALA A 126 -8.24 -1.61 -4.31
N ASN A 127 -9.25 -1.16 -3.56
CA ASN A 127 -10.15 -0.08 -3.94
C ASN A 127 -10.11 1.02 -2.84
N PRO A 128 -9.74 2.28 -3.15
CA PRO A 128 -9.49 2.84 -4.49
C PRO A 128 -8.12 2.49 -5.11
N GLY A 129 -7.18 1.97 -4.33
CA GLY A 129 -5.86 1.56 -4.82
C GLY A 129 -4.96 1.05 -3.68
N PRO A 130 -3.76 0.53 -4.00
CA PRO A 130 -2.87 -0.08 -3.01
C PRO A 130 -2.01 0.93 -2.23
N VAL A 131 -1.94 2.20 -2.68
CA VAL A 131 -1.30 3.31 -1.96
C VAL A 131 -2.37 4.09 -1.20
N VAL A 132 -2.20 4.23 0.12
CA VAL A 132 -3.18 4.87 1.02
C VAL A 132 -2.47 5.87 1.92
N VAL A 133 -3.12 6.97 2.27
CA VAL A 133 -2.62 7.92 3.28
C VAL A 133 -2.89 7.40 4.70
N LEU A 134 -2.00 7.71 5.64
CA LEU A 134 -2.21 7.43 7.07
C LEU A 134 -3.57 7.98 7.55
N GLY A 135 -4.33 7.15 8.26
CA GLY A 135 -5.70 7.45 8.71
C GLY A 135 -6.79 7.25 7.63
N GLY A 136 -6.42 7.02 6.37
CA GLY A 136 -7.35 6.73 5.28
C GLY A 136 -8.00 5.34 5.38
N THR A 137 -8.81 5.00 4.38
CA THR A 137 -9.49 3.70 4.27
C THR A 137 -9.25 3.08 2.90
N VAL A 138 -9.14 1.74 2.86
CA VAL A 138 -9.08 0.95 1.63
C VAL A 138 -9.86 -0.34 1.85
N SER A 139 -10.49 -0.86 0.80
CA SER A 139 -11.03 -2.23 0.81
C SER A 139 -10.21 -3.10 -0.12
N LEU A 140 -9.67 -4.19 0.41
CA LEU A 140 -9.06 -5.24 -0.41
C LEU A 140 -10.18 -6.14 -0.92
N SER A 141 -10.31 -6.26 -2.24
CA SER A 141 -11.32 -7.09 -2.89
C SER A 141 -10.67 -8.34 -3.45
N CYS A 142 -11.03 -9.49 -2.88
CA CYS A 142 -10.66 -10.80 -3.40
C CYS A 142 -11.82 -11.37 -4.20
N SER A 143 -11.56 -11.99 -5.35
CA SER A 143 -12.60 -12.59 -6.17
C SER A 143 -12.13 -13.85 -6.91
N SER A 144 -13.08 -14.71 -7.29
CA SER A 144 -12.82 -15.93 -8.06
C SER A 144 -13.96 -16.21 -9.05
N GLN A 145 -13.67 -16.99 -10.08
CA GLN A 145 -14.64 -17.40 -11.11
C GLN A 145 -15.60 -18.51 -10.62
N VAL A 146 -15.29 -19.14 -9.49
CA VAL A 146 -16.05 -20.23 -8.87
C VAL A 146 -16.63 -19.71 -7.54
N ILE A 147 -17.82 -20.20 -7.17
CA ILE A 147 -18.41 -19.93 -5.84
C ILE A 147 -17.66 -20.78 -4.80
N TRP A 148 -17.07 -20.12 -3.80
CA TRP A 148 -16.35 -20.75 -2.69
C TRP A 148 -17.11 -20.59 -1.38
N GLY A 149 -16.86 -21.47 -0.41
CA GLY A 149 -17.48 -21.38 0.91
C GLY A 149 -16.87 -20.29 1.80
N SER A 150 -15.58 -20.01 1.62
CA SER A 150 -14.85 -18.95 2.31
C SER A 150 -13.76 -18.37 1.41
N LEU A 151 -13.50 -17.08 1.55
CA LEU A 151 -12.30 -16.40 1.06
C LEU A 151 -11.49 -15.92 2.27
N HIS A 152 -10.16 -16.09 2.21
CA HIS A 152 -9.23 -15.84 3.32
C HIS A 152 -8.17 -14.83 2.89
N LEU A 153 -7.93 -13.78 3.70
CA LEU A 153 -6.93 -12.76 3.43
C LEU A 153 -5.77 -12.86 4.43
N LEU A 154 -4.54 -13.01 3.90
CA LEU A 154 -3.33 -13.16 4.71
C LEU A 154 -2.31 -12.07 4.37
N LYS A 155 -1.60 -11.61 5.40
CA LYS A 155 -0.47 -10.70 5.29
C LYS A 155 0.84 -11.45 5.51
N GLU A 156 1.84 -11.23 4.66
CA GLU A 156 3.19 -11.79 4.82
C GLU A 156 4.07 -10.94 5.76
N GLY A 157 5.11 -11.57 6.32
CA GLY A 157 6.25 -10.86 6.91
C GLY A 157 6.06 -10.33 8.34
N GLY A 158 5.15 -10.92 9.12
CA GLY A 158 5.14 -10.74 10.58
C GLY A 158 6.30 -11.48 11.24
N ALA A 159 6.93 -10.86 12.25
CA ALA A 159 7.82 -11.58 13.18
C ALA A 159 7.01 -12.38 14.22
N ASP A 160 5.82 -11.88 14.58
CA ASP A 160 4.76 -12.67 15.19
C ASP A 160 4.09 -13.58 14.16
N THR A 161 3.42 -14.63 14.64
CA THR A 161 2.63 -15.58 13.84
C THR A 161 1.76 -14.88 12.79
N PRO A 162 1.62 -15.43 11.57
CA PRO A 162 0.92 -14.78 10.46
C PRO A 162 -0.47 -14.33 10.92
N GLN A 163 -0.69 -13.01 10.91
CA GLN A 163 -1.94 -12.41 11.40
C GLN A 163 -3.08 -12.81 10.47
N HIS A 164 -3.78 -13.87 10.85
CA HIS A 164 -4.92 -14.40 10.15
C HIS A 164 -6.11 -13.46 10.35
N VAL A 165 -6.29 -12.54 9.40
CA VAL A 165 -7.47 -11.66 9.34
C VAL A 165 -8.61 -12.48 8.73
N GLU A 166 -9.15 -13.41 9.53
CA GLU A 166 -10.25 -14.30 9.14
C GLU A 166 -11.57 -13.50 9.05
N LEU A 167 -11.76 -12.84 7.90
CA LEU A 167 -13.00 -12.13 7.55
C LEU A 167 -13.81 -12.97 6.56
N THR A 168 -14.43 -14.03 7.08
CA THR A 168 -15.20 -15.00 6.31
C THR A 168 -16.43 -14.36 5.65
N SER A 169 -16.39 -14.16 4.34
CA SER A 169 -17.56 -13.77 3.53
C SER A 169 -18.62 -14.87 3.51
N HIS A 170 -19.90 -14.48 3.47
CA HIS A 170 -21.02 -15.43 3.38
C HIS A 170 -21.21 -15.99 1.95
N PRO A 171 -21.93 -17.12 1.76
CA PRO A 171 -21.68 -18.05 0.65
C PRO A 171 -22.11 -17.65 -0.78
N GLU A 172 -22.68 -16.47 -0.98
CA GLU A 172 -23.42 -16.14 -2.22
C GLU A 172 -22.70 -15.19 -3.19
N THR A 173 -21.46 -14.77 -2.89
CA THR A 173 -20.70 -13.86 -3.77
C THR A 173 -19.38 -14.44 -4.25
N TYR A 174 -19.14 -14.32 -5.56
CA TYR A 174 -17.85 -14.53 -6.24
C TYR A 174 -16.70 -13.62 -5.74
N HIS A 175 -16.95 -12.78 -4.73
CA HIS A 175 -16.01 -11.82 -4.18
C HIS A 175 -16.26 -11.56 -2.69
N ALA A 176 -15.17 -11.21 -1.99
CA ALA A 176 -15.15 -10.77 -0.60
C ALA A 176 -14.46 -9.41 -0.49
N LEU A 177 -15.04 -8.50 0.30
CA LEU A 177 -14.49 -7.17 0.57
C LEU A 177 -13.95 -7.13 2.00
N PHE A 178 -12.63 -6.97 2.12
CA PHE A 178 -11.89 -6.86 3.37
C PHE A 178 -11.58 -5.38 3.65
N PRO A 179 -12.36 -4.68 4.50
CA PRO A 179 -12.06 -3.29 4.86
C PRO A 179 -10.81 -3.23 5.73
N VAL A 180 -9.80 -2.50 5.26
CA VAL A 180 -8.56 -2.21 5.99
C VAL A 180 -8.55 -0.71 6.30
N GLY A 181 -9.01 -0.33 7.49
CA GLY A 181 -9.09 1.07 7.89
C GLY A 181 -9.62 1.28 9.32
N PRO A 182 -9.29 2.40 9.98
CA PRO A 182 -8.36 3.45 9.54
C PRO A 182 -6.92 2.94 9.40
N VAL A 183 -6.24 3.31 8.31
CA VAL A 183 -4.95 2.75 7.95
C VAL A 183 -3.83 3.30 8.83
N ASN A 184 -3.04 2.40 9.41
CA ASN A 184 -1.83 2.72 10.16
C ASN A 184 -0.64 1.93 9.59
N THR A 185 0.57 2.17 10.10
CA THR A 185 1.82 1.54 9.60
C THR A 185 1.84 0.02 9.69
N SER A 186 1.14 -0.61 10.65
CA SER A 186 1.11 -2.08 10.75
C SER A 186 0.29 -2.74 9.64
N HIS A 187 -0.53 -1.98 8.92
CA HIS A 187 -1.26 -2.47 7.74
C HIS A 187 -0.37 -2.46 6.47
N ALA A 188 0.76 -1.74 6.46
CA ALA A 188 1.66 -1.71 5.30
C ALA A 188 2.36 -3.08 5.12
N GLY A 189 2.39 -3.62 3.89
CA GLY A 189 3.03 -4.92 3.58
C GLY A 189 2.35 -5.69 2.46
N THR A 190 2.79 -6.93 2.22
CA THR A 190 2.24 -7.80 1.17
C THR A 190 1.04 -8.60 1.65
N TYR A 191 -0.03 -8.62 0.86
CA TYR A 191 -1.23 -9.42 1.07
C TYR A 191 -1.42 -10.46 -0.04
N ARG A 192 -2.02 -11.59 0.31
CA ARG A 192 -2.51 -12.64 -0.62
C ARG A 192 -3.88 -13.13 -0.17
N CYS A 193 -4.71 -13.50 -1.14
CA CYS A 193 -5.98 -14.16 -0.89
C CYS A 193 -5.93 -15.64 -1.24
N TYR A 194 -6.73 -16.44 -0.53
CA TYR A 194 -6.97 -17.85 -0.75
C TYR A 194 -8.47 -18.15 -0.71
N ALA A 195 -8.89 -19.27 -1.28
CA ALA A 195 -10.28 -19.71 -1.31
C ALA A 195 -10.41 -21.16 -0.81
N SER A 196 -11.52 -21.49 -0.14
CA SER A 196 -11.80 -22.86 0.34
C SER A 196 -13.27 -23.26 0.19
N PRO A 197 -13.60 -24.51 -0.17
CA PRO A 197 -14.96 -25.04 -0.08
C PRO A 197 -15.46 -25.12 1.36
N GLN A 198 -16.77 -24.91 1.57
CA GLN A 198 -17.40 -25.02 2.90
C GLN A 198 -17.30 -26.43 3.48
N SER A 199 -17.26 -27.45 2.62
CA SER A 199 -17.07 -28.87 2.97
C SER A 199 -15.65 -29.21 3.41
N TYR A 200 -14.65 -28.43 2.98
CA TYR A 200 -13.23 -28.69 3.20
C TYR A 200 -12.47 -27.41 3.61
N PRO A 201 -12.82 -26.78 4.75
CA PRO A 201 -12.31 -25.44 5.13
C PRO A 201 -10.79 -25.38 5.40
N TYR A 202 -10.13 -26.53 5.56
CA TYR A 202 -8.68 -26.65 5.75
C TYR A 202 -7.92 -26.92 4.43
N MET A 203 -8.63 -27.06 3.30
CA MET A 203 -8.06 -27.25 1.96
C MET A 203 -8.28 -25.97 1.14
N TRP A 204 -7.18 -25.27 0.88
CA TRP A 204 -7.17 -23.94 0.29
C TRP A 204 -6.59 -23.94 -1.13
N SER A 205 -7.00 -22.96 -1.92
CA SER A 205 -6.44 -22.66 -3.23
C SER A 205 -4.93 -22.41 -3.22
N GLN A 206 -4.35 -22.30 -4.41
CA GLN A 206 -3.14 -21.52 -4.63
C GLN A 206 -3.37 -20.07 -4.17
N PRO A 207 -2.30 -19.36 -3.72
CA PRO A 207 -2.41 -17.94 -3.41
C PRO A 207 -2.77 -17.12 -4.65
N SER A 208 -3.45 -16.00 -4.43
CA SER A 208 -3.49 -14.91 -5.41
C SER A 208 -2.10 -14.34 -5.71
N ASP A 209 -2.00 -13.54 -6.76
CA ASP A 209 -0.88 -12.62 -6.93
C ASP A 209 -0.70 -11.71 -5.69
N PRO A 210 0.55 -11.29 -5.39
CA PRO A 210 0.86 -10.43 -4.24
C PRO A 210 0.33 -9.00 -4.42
N LEU A 211 -0.44 -8.51 -3.46
CA LEU A 211 -0.82 -7.11 -3.37
C LEU A 211 -0.01 -6.41 -2.29
N HIS A 212 0.91 -5.53 -2.69
CA HIS A 212 1.69 -4.72 -1.75
C HIS A 212 0.92 -3.46 -1.34
N LEU A 213 0.36 -3.45 -0.14
CA LEU A 213 -0.30 -2.27 0.44
C LEU A 213 0.77 -1.32 1.00
N GLN A 214 0.72 -0.06 0.57
CA GLN A 214 1.72 0.97 0.86
C GLN A 214 1.08 2.16 1.58
N VAL A 215 1.71 2.61 2.66
CA VAL A 215 1.17 3.69 3.51
C VAL A 215 2.01 4.95 3.36
N THR A 216 1.38 6.07 3.04
CA THR A 216 1.99 7.40 2.81
C THR A 216 1.64 8.38 3.93
N GLY A 217 2.37 9.48 4.04
CA GLY A 217 2.12 10.54 5.03
C GLY A 217 2.71 10.28 6.42
N VAL A 218 3.61 9.32 6.58
CA VAL A 218 4.20 8.95 7.90
C VAL A 218 5.47 9.75 8.21
N TYR A 219 6.21 10.15 7.19
CA TYR A 219 7.39 11.02 7.29
C TYR A 219 7.14 12.35 6.58
N ARG A 220 7.96 13.38 6.86
CA ARG A 220 7.90 14.69 6.17
C ARG A 220 8.08 14.53 4.65
N GLU A 221 7.45 15.41 3.89
CA GLU A 221 7.56 15.42 2.43
C GLU A 221 8.99 15.74 1.95
N PRO A 222 9.45 15.14 0.84
CA PRO A 222 10.63 15.61 0.13
C PRO A 222 10.29 16.81 -0.77
N SER A 223 11.29 17.59 -1.16
CA SER A 223 11.14 18.57 -2.24
C SER A 223 11.46 17.93 -3.60
N LEU A 224 10.70 18.30 -4.63
CA LEU A 224 10.90 17.85 -6.01
C LEU A 224 11.27 19.06 -6.89
N SER A 225 12.27 18.87 -7.74
CA SER A 225 12.79 19.89 -8.65
C SER A 225 13.10 19.29 -10.03
N ALA A 226 13.19 20.13 -11.05
CA ALA A 226 13.55 19.76 -12.41
C ALA A 226 14.82 20.48 -12.86
N GLN A 227 15.65 19.82 -13.66
CA GLN A 227 16.85 20.35 -14.28
C GLN A 227 16.77 20.12 -15.81
N PRO A 228 16.93 21.16 -16.65
CA PRO A 228 17.23 22.56 -16.30
C PRO A 228 16.03 23.36 -15.73
N GLY A 229 14.81 22.85 -15.88
CA GLY A 229 13.60 23.51 -15.37
C GLY A 229 12.34 22.71 -15.70
N SER A 230 11.16 23.23 -15.33
CA SER A 230 9.86 22.58 -15.60
C SER A 230 9.35 22.77 -17.03
N LEU A 231 9.84 23.79 -17.73
CA LEU A 231 9.52 24.10 -19.13
C LEU A 231 10.67 23.59 -20.01
N VAL A 232 10.41 22.56 -20.84
CA VAL A 232 11.45 21.82 -21.57
C VAL A 232 11.07 21.72 -23.06
N GLN A 233 12.04 21.71 -23.98
CA GLN A 233 11.75 21.49 -25.40
C GLN A 233 11.77 19.99 -25.74
N SER A 234 10.84 19.55 -26.61
CA SER A 234 10.85 18.16 -27.11
C SER A 234 12.20 17.83 -27.76
N GLY A 235 12.88 16.80 -27.25
CA GLY A 235 14.24 16.41 -27.62
C GLY A 235 15.31 16.71 -26.56
N ASP A 236 15.10 17.71 -25.69
CA ASP A 236 16.06 18.06 -24.64
C ASP A 236 16.07 17.04 -23.49
N SER A 237 17.18 16.93 -22.77
CA SER A 237 17.28 16.03 -21.62
C SER A 237 16.67 16.64 -20.36
N LEU A 238 15.77 15.91 -19.69
CA LEU A 238 15.20 16.27 -18.39
C LEU A 238 15.69 15.33 -17.28
N THR A 239 16.13 15.89 -16.16
CA THR A 239 16.31 15.15 -14.91
C THR A 239 15.44 15.75 -13.81
N LEU A 240 14.66 14.91 -13.13
CA LEU A 240 13.92 15.31 -11.94
C LEU A 240 14.75 14.92 -10.71
N GLN A 241 15.01 15.88 -9.82
CA GLN A 241 15.76 15.65 -8.58
C GLN A 241 14.83 15.84 -7.38
N CYS A 242 14.70 14.75 -6.61
CA CYS A 242 14.03 14.70 -5.34
C CYS A 242 15.08 14.87 -4.21
N ARG A 243 14.82 15.76 -3.25
CA ARG A 243 15.70 16.02 -2.10
C ARG A 243 14.91 15.87 -0.81
N SER A 244 15.56 15.41 0.25
CA SER A 244 14.97 15.32 1.58
C SER A 244 16.01 15.60 2.65
N GLU A 245 15.58 16.23 3.74
CA GLU A 245 16.40 16.42 4.95
C GLU A 245 16.62 15.09 5.69
N THR A 246 15.67 14.16 5.56
CA THR A 246 15.73 12.82 6.17
C THR A 246 16.47 11.83 5.27
N GLY A 247 17.34 11.02 5.89
CA GLY A 247 18.14 9.96 5.24
C GLY A 247 17.31 8.77 4.75
N PHE A 248 16.50 9.01 3.72
CA PHE A 248 15.81 7.97 2.96
C PHE A 248 16.80 7.23 2.06
N GLY A 249 16.68 5.90 2.01
CA GLY A 249 17.49 5.05 1.15
C GLY A 249 16.79 4.61 -0.14
N ARG A 250 15.49 4.93 -0.29
CA ARG A 250 14.73 4.76 -1.53
C ARG A 250 13.82 5.97 -1.78
N PHE A 251 13.72 6.36 -3.04
CA PHE A 251 12.80 7.40 -3.52
C PHE A 251 11.88 6.82 -4.59
N ALA A 252 10.61 7.23 -4.61
CA ALA A 252 9.67 6.91 -5.68
C ALA A 252 9.15 8.20 -6.32
N LEU A 253 8.94 8.16 -7.63
CA LEU A 253 8.43 9.26 -8.44
C LEU A 253 7.12 8.81 -9.09
N THR A 254 6.07 9.62 -9.02
CA THR A 254 4.78 9.37 -9.68
C THR A 254 4.41 10.51 -10.62
N LYS A 255 3.58 10.19 -11.60
CA LYS A 255 3.10 11.11 -12.66
C LYS A 255 1.59 10.95 -12.83
N ASP A 256 0.87 12.05 -13.01
CA ASP A 256 -0.53 12.11 -13.44
C ASP A 256 -1.52 11.22 -12.64
N GLU A 257 -1.43 11.30 -11.31
CA GLU A 257 -2.27 10.60 -10.29
C GLU A 257 -3.80 10.75 -10.42
N LYS A 258 -4.29 11.47 -11.44
CA LYS A 258 -5.71 11.78 -11.65
C LYS A 258 -6.44 10.73 -12.51
N LEU A 259 -5.74 9.71 -13.01
CA LEU A 259 -6.34 8.57 -13.69
C LEU A 259 -6.46 7.37 -12.75
N ARG A 260 -7.52 6.56 -12.92
CA ARG A 260 -7.97 5.51 -11.99
C ARG A 260 -7.09 4.24 -11.97
N ALA A 261 -5.81 4.37 -12.27
CA ALA A 261 -4.84 3.28 -12.18
C ALA A 261 -4.41 3.07 -10.72
N PRO A 262 -4.09 1.83 -10.30
CA PRO A 262 -3.46 1.60 -9.00
C PRO A 262 -2.07 2.24 -8.97
N GLN A 263 -1.94 3.37 -8.27
CA GLN A 263 -0.65 4.01 -8.02
C GLN A 263 0.24 3.03 -7.24
N ARG A 264 1.41 2.70 -7.79
CA ARG A 264 2.40 1.78 -7.19
C ARG A 264 3.70 2.55 -6.99
N LEU A 265 4.18 2.62 -5.74
CA LEU A 265 5.44 3.28 -5.40
C LEU A 265 6.56 2.23 -5.41
N ASP A 266 7.12 1.95 -6.57
CA ASP A 266 8.42 1.27 -6.66
C ASP A 266 9.54 2.28 -6.38
N GLY A 267 10.44 1.91 -5.46
CA GLY A 267 11.48 2.81 -4.98
C GLY A 267 12.83 2.48 -5.60
N GLN A 268 13.51 3.50 -6.11
CA GLN A 268 14.89 3.41 -6.57
C GLN A 268 15.85 3.96 -5.50
N PRO A 269 17.08 3.46 -5.38
CA PRO A 269 18.10 4.00 -4.46
C PRO A 269 18.71 5.34 -4.93
N SER A 270 18.10 6.00 -5.93
CA SER A 270 18.56 7.27 -6.48
C SER A 270 17.60 8.42 -6.12
N PRO A 271 18.10 9.57 -5.62
CA PRO A 271 17.32 10.80 -5.50
C PRO A 271 17.11 11.51 -6.86
N SER A 272 17.87 11.16 -7.89
CA SER A 272 17.75 11.72 -9.24
C SER A 272 17.14 10.72 -10.22
N PHE A 273 16.16 11.20 -10.99
CA PHE A 273 15.41 10.46 -12.00
C PHE A 273 15.71 11.10 -13.37
N PRO A 274 16.75 10.66 -14.10
CA PRO A 274 16.97 11.08 -15.47
C PRO A 274 15.87 10.47 -16.36
N LEU A 275 15.09 11.33 -17.01
CA LEU A 275 14.07 10.93 -17.98
C LEU A 275 14.64 10.90 -19.41
N GLY A 276 15.80 11.54 -19.64
CA GLY A 276 16.46 11.60 -20.94
C GLY A 276 15.74 12.54 -21.91
N PRO A 277 15.94 12.36 -23.24
CA PRO A 277 15.32 13.17 -24.29
C PRO A 277 13.79 13.17 -24.20
N VAL A 278 13.19 14.31 -23.83
CA VAL A 278 11.76 14.39 -23.55
C VAL A 278 10.92 14.40 -24.82
N SER A 279 9.67 13.98 -24.65
CA SER A 279 8.67 13.87 -25.70
C SER A 279 7.27 14.11 -25.14
N ARG A 280 6.23 14.10 -25.99
CA ARG A 280 4.83 14.30 -25.59
C ARG A 280 4.28 13.34 -24.52
N THR A 281 4.96 12.23 -24.18
CA THR A 281 4.57 11.37 -23.02
C THR A 281 5.07 11.89 -21.67
N HIS A 282 6.06 12.79 -21.66
CA HIS A 282 6.73 13.29 -20.46
C HIS A 282 6.03 14.50 -19.82
N GLY A 283 5.24 15.26 -20.58
CA GLY A 283 4.43 16.35 -20.01
C GLY A 283 3.38 15.82 -19.05
N GLY A 284 3.34 16.32 -17.82
CA GLY A 284 2.50 15.78 -16.75
C GLY A 284 2.82 16.35 -15.37
N ARG A 285 1.99 16.02 -14.38
CA ARG A 285 2.19 16.43 -12.98
C ARG A 285 2.92 15.37 -12.19
N TYR A 286 4.12 15.71 -11.72
CA TYR A 286 4.98 14.80 -10.96
C TYR A 286 4.93 15.05 -9.45
N ARG A 287 5.20 13.99 -8.67
CA ARG A 287 5.45 14.03 -7.22
C ARG A 287 6.52 13.02 -6.81
N CYS A 288 7.23 13.31 -5.73
CA CYS A 288 8.19 12.39 -5.13
C CYS A 288 7.77 11.95 -3.72
N TYR A 289 8.20 10.75 -3.35
CA TYR A 289 8.08 10.15 -2.02
C TYR A 289 9.45 9.61 -1.59
N GLY A 290 9.77 9.73 -0.31
CA GLY A 290 10.96 9.14 0.31
C GLY A 290 10.60 8.02 1.29
N GLY A 291 11.46 7.00 1.38
CA GLY A 291 11.28 5.86 2.28
C GLY A 291 12.60 5.16 2.64
N HIS A 292 12.50 4.17 3.53
CA HIS A 292 13.65 3.34 3.94
C HIS A 292 13.56 1.96 3.28
N ASN A 293 14.71 1.34 2.97
CA ASN A 293 14.83 0.26 1.98
C ASN A 293 13.82 -0.90 2.18
N LEU A 294 13.67 -1.36 3.42
CA LEU A 294 12.83 -2.49 3.82
C LEU A 294 11.39 -2.09 4.23
N SER A 295 11.03 -0.81 4.13
CA SER A 295 9.73 -0.31 4.58
C SER A 295 8.71 -0.26 3.44
N SER A 296 7.49 -0.76 3.71
CA SER A 296 6.30 -0.50 2.89
C SER A 296 5.66 0.87 3.20
N THR A 297 6.34 1.71 3.98
CA THR A 297 5.88 3.02 4.46
C THR A 297 6.70 4.16 3.84
N TRP A 298 6.00 5.22 3.46
CA TRP A 298 6.50 6.37 2.71
C TRP A 298 6.22 7.70 3.43
N SER A 299 6.96 8.72 3.02
CA SER A 299 6.69 10.12 3.33
C SER A 299 5.30 10.58 2.90
N ALA A 300 4.91 11.77 3.33
CA ALA A 300 3.98 12.58 2.56
C ALA A 300 4.50 12.79 1.13
N PRO A 301 3.62 12.92 0.12
CA PRO A 301 4.02 13.37 -1.22
C PRO A 301 4.67 14.75 -1.16
N SER A 302 5.64 14.99 -2.04
CA SER A 302 6.10 16.35 -2.33
C SER A 302 4.96 17.26 -2.83
N ALA A 303 5.15 18.56 -2.68
CA ALA A 303 4.54 19.55 -3.56
C ALA A 303 4.58 19.08 -5.04
N PRO A 304 3.49 19.28 -5.82
CA PRO A 304 3.44 18.85 -7.21
C PRO A 304 4.34 19.71 -8.10
N LEU A 305 5.00 19.06 -9.07
CA LEU A 305 5.77 19.72 -10.11
C LEU A 305 5.18 19.40 -11.49
N ASP A 306 4.52 20.38 -12.10
CA ASP A 306 4.02 20.26 -13.47
C ASP A 306 5.17 20.44 -14.46
N ILE A 307 5.38 19.45 -15.33
CA ILE A 307 6.37 19.47 -16.42
C ILE A 307 5.64 19.77 -17.73
N LEU A 308 6.10 20.79 -18.45
CA LEU A 308 5.48 21.32 -19.66
C LEU A 308 6.43 21.12 -20.85
N ILE A 309 5.99 20.38 -21.88
CA ILE A 309 6.80 20.08 -23.06
C ILE A 309 6.43 21.03 -24.20
N THR A 310 7.41 21.79 -24.69
CA THR A 310 7.28 22.75 -25.79
C THR A 310 7.71 22.16 -27.13
N GLY A 311 7.28 22.80 -28.22
CA GLY A 311 7.53 22.33 -29.59
C GLY A 311 6.50 21.33 -30.12
N MET A 312 5.32 21.22 -29.49
CA MET A 312 4.30 20.24 -29.89
C MET A 312 3.34 20.75 -30.99
N TYR A 313 3.28 22.07 -31.19
CA TYR A 313 2.40 22.77 -32.13
C TYR A 313 3.11 24.01 -32.74
N LYS A 314 2.59 24.59 -33.84
CA LYS A 314 3.11 25.83 -34.47
C LYS A 314 3.20 26.98 -33.45
N LYS A 315 4.25 27.82 -33.53
CA LYS A 315 4.41 28.97 -32.63
C LYS A 315 3.31 30.03 -32.79
N PRO A 316 2.86 30.68 -31.71
CA PRO A 316 2.12 31.94 -31.75
C PRO A 316 3.05 33.12 -32.03
N SER A 317 2.49 34.31 -32.24
CA SER A 317 3.20 35.59 -32.18
C SER A 317 2.93 36.31 -30.86
N LEU A 318 3.86 37.18 -30.44
CA LEU A 318 3.79 37.99 -29.22
C LEU A 318 4.09 39.45 -29.57
N SER A 319 3.28 40.38 -29.06
CA SER A 319 3.47 41.82 -29.22
C SER A 319 3.22 42.55 -27.89
N ALA A 320 3.63 43.83 -27.81
CA ALA A 320 3.44 44.67 -26.64
C ALA A 320 2.76 45.99 -27.03
N GLN A 321 1.88 46.49 -26.15
CA GLN A 321 1.22 47.77 -26.25
C GLN A 321 1.36 48.50 -24.90
N PRO A 322 1.72 49.81 -24.86
CA PRO A 322 1.93 50.70 -26.00
C PRO A 322 3.22 50.44 -26.80
N GLY A 323 4.22 49.75 -26.23
CA GLY A 323 5.47 49.44 -26.91
C GLY A 323 6.42 48.55 -26.11
N LEU A 324 7.67 48.47 -26.56
CA LEU A 324 8.73 47.64 -25.95
C LEU A 324 9.52 48.34 -24.83
N SER A 325 9.31 49.65 -24.65
CA SER A 325 9.92 50.46 -23.58
C SER A 325 8.81 51.30 -22.95
N VAL A 326 8.74 51.30 -21.63
CA VAL A 326 7.72 52.00 -20.83
C VAL A 326 8.33 52.61 -19.57
N SER A 327 7.64 53.60 -19.01
CA SER A 327 8.03 54.23 -17.74
C SER A 327 7.57 53.39 -16.54
N TRP A 328 8.28 53.49 -15.42
CA TRP A 328 7.82 52.96 -14.14
C TRP A 328 6.43 53.52 -13.78
N GLY A 329 5.51 52.64 -13.36
CA GLY A 329 4.13 53.00 -13.04
C GLY A 329 3.13 52.94 -14.21
N GLU A 330 3.58 52.79 -15.45
CA GLU A 330 2.71 52.62 -16.62
C GLU A 330 2.09 51.21 -16.70
N ASN A 331 1.16 51.01 -17.65
CA ASN A 331 0.52 49.73 -17.90
C ASN A 331 0.95 49.17 -19.26
N VAL A 332 1.42 47.91 -19.29
CA VAL A 332 1.75 47.18 -20.51
C VAL A 332 0.76 46.05 -20.74
N THR A 333 0.29 45.91 -21.97
CA THR A 333 -0.43 44.72 -22.42
C THR A 333 0.46 43.92 -23.38
N LEU A 334 0.80 42.69 -22.99
CA LEU A 334 1.45 41.71 -23.85
C LEU A 334 0.39 40.85 -24.53
N GLN A 335 0.25 40.98 -25.84
CA GLN A 335 -0.75 40.25 -26.63
C GLN A 335 -0.12 39.03 -27.29
N CYS A 336 -0.58 37.84 -26.93
CA CYS A 336 -0.24 36.59 -27.61
C CYS A 336 -1.33 36.25 -28.63
N ARG A 337 -0.96 35.89 -29.86
CA ARG A 337 -1.89 35.64 -30.97
C ARG A 337 -1.52 34.38 -31.75
N SER A 338 -2.53 33.60 -32.16
CA SER A 338 -2.38 32.35 -32.90
C SER A 338 -3.41 32.21 -34.02
N GLU A 339 -2.98 31.59 -35.12
CA GLU A 339 -3.86 31.10 -36.19
C GLU A 339 -4.43 29.71 -35.86
N ILE A 340 -3.70 28.91 -35.06
CA ILE A 340 -4.14 27.61 -34.57
C ILE A 340 -4.94 27.81 -33.29
N TRP A 341 -6.06 27.08 -33.17
CA TRP A 341 -6.89 27.10 -31.97
C TRP A 341 -6.16 26.58 -30.73
N PHE A 342 -6.13 27.41 -29.70
CA PHE A 342 -5.67 27.12 -28.35
C PHE A 342 -6.67 27.72 -27.37
N ASP A 343 -7.16 26.93 -26.41
CA ASP A 343 -8.04 27.42 -25.34
C ASP A 343 -7.27 27.99 -24.14
N THR A 344 -5.99 27.65 -24.02
CA THR A 344 -5.15 27.97 -22.86
C THR A 344 -3.79 28.48 -23.34
N PHE A 345 -3.47 29.72 -23.02
CA PHE A 345 -2.23 30.40 -23.39
C PHE A 345 -1.35 30.61 -22.15
N HIS A 346 -0.03 30.54 -22.36
CA HIS A 346 0.98 30.68 -21.32
C HIS A 346 1.96 31.79 -21.69
N LEU A 347 2.33 32.64 -20.73
CA LEU A 347 3.37 33.66 -20.85
C LEU A 347 4.48 33.35 -19.85
N SER A 348 5.71 33.15 -20.34
CA SER A 348 6.90 32.98 -19.50
C SER A 348 7.85 34.17 -19.64
N LYS A 349 8.54 34.48 -18.54
CA LYS A 349 9.68 35.42 -18.51
C LYS A 349 10.96 34.61 -18.37
N GLU A 350 11.89 34.79 -19.30
CA GLU A 350 13.18 34.09 -19.32
C GLU A 350 14.01 34.44 -18.08
N GLY A 351 14.64 33.44 -17.47
CA GLY A 351 15.39 33.59 -16.21
C GLY A 351 14.53 33.76 -14.94
N SER A 352 13.19 33.80 -15.05
CA SER A 352 12.31 33.90 -13.88
C SER A 352 12.12 32.55 -13.18
N LEU A 353 12.13 32.57 -11.84
CA LEU A 353 11.71 31.43 -11.01
C LEU A 353 10.20 31.39 -10.76
N ALA A 354 9.47 32.44 -11.15
CA ALA A 354 8.01 32.48 -11.01
C ALA A 354 7.34 31.58 -12.07
N PRO A 355 6.23 30.88 -11.74
CA PRO A 355 5.45 30.13 -12.70
C PRO A 355 5.00 30.99 -13.89
N SER A 356 4.84 30.37 -15.06
CA SER A 356 4.28 31.06 -16.24
C SER A 356 2.86 31.53 -15.94
N GLN A 357 2.50 32.73 -16.39
CA GLN A 357 1.13 33.21 -16.29
C GLN A 357 0.27 32.41 -17.28
N VAL A 358 -0.85 31.84 -16.80
CA VAL A 358 -1.74 31.01 -17.63
C VAL A 358 -3.11 31.67 -17.72
N LEU A 359 -3.57 31.97 -18.93
CA LEU A 359 -4.88 32.53 -19.20
C LEU A 359 -5.68 31.63 -20.15
N ARG A 360 -7.00 31.58 -19.96
CA ARG A 360 -7.91 30.85 -20.86
C ARG A 360 -8.72 31.79 -21.72
N LEU A 361 -8.81 31.44 -23.00
CA LEU A 361 -9.63 32.12 -23.98
C LEU A 361 -11.09 31.73 -23.76
N GLN A 362 -11.97 32.72 -23.59
CA GLN A 362 -13.40 32.51 -23.33
C GLN A 362 -14.26 32.58 -24.59
N ASP A 363 -13.79 33.31 -25.61
CA ASP A 363 -14.44 33.48 -26.90
C ASP A 363 -13.50 33.00 -28.03
N PRO A 364 -13.87 31.97 -28.82
CA PRO A 364 -13.02 31.40 -29.86
C PRO A 364 -13.09 32.19 -31.17
N THR A 365 -13.06 33.53 -31.12
CA THR A 365 -12.97 34.36 -32.32
C THR A 365 -11.58 34.25 -32.96
N VAL A 366 -11.55 34.23 -34.31
CA VAL A 366 -10.33 34.16 -35.11
C VAL A 366 -9.90 35.60 -35.46
N PRO A 367 -8.62 35.99 -35.27
CA PRO A 367 -7.50 35.21 -34.75
C PRO A 367 -7.55 35.00 -33.24
N TYR A 368 -7.23 33.79 -32.78
CA TYR A 368 -7.25 33.45 -31.36
C TYR A 368 -6.16 34.25 -30.63
N GLN A 369 -6.56 35.19 -29.77
CA GLN A 369 -5.63 36.10 -29.13
C GLN A 369 -6.01 36.37 -27.67
N ILE A 370 -5.01 36.60 -26.83
CA ILE A 370 -5.21 36.90 -25.41
C ILE A 370 -4.22 37.97 -24.95
N ASN A 371 -4.66 38.78 -23.98
CA ASN A 371 -3.95 39.93 -23.46
C ASN A 371 -3.51 39.67 -22.02
N PHE A 372 -2.20 39.66 -21.77
CA PHE A 372 -1.60 39.61 -20.44
C PHE A 372 -1.27 41.04 -19.99
N THR A 373 -1.87 41.53 -18.90
CA THR A 373 -1.71 42.91 -18.43
C THR A 373 -0.72 43.01 -17.28
N LEU A 374 0.34 43.78 -17.45
CA LEU A 374 1.31 44.16 -16.42
C LEU A 374 0.97 45.59 -15.96
N SER A 375 0.57 45.76 -14.70
CA SER A 375 -0.04 47.00 -14.19
C SER A 375 0.01 47.06 -12.66
N PRO A 376 0.65 48.04 -12.03
CA PRO A 376 1.63 48.97 -12.60
C PRO A 376 2.96 48.26 -12.92
N VAL A 377 3.67 48.72 -13.95
CA VAL A 377 4.99 48.19 -14.32
C VAL A 377 6.08 48.67 -13.36
N THR A 378 6.99 47.76 -13.00
CA THR A 378 8.14 47.97 -12.12
C THR A 378 9.42 47.39 -12.74
N SER A 379 10.59 47.65 -12.16
CA SER A 379 11.87 47.04 -12.56
C SER A 379 11.82 45.51 -12.71
N ASP A 380 11.05 44.84 -11.85
CA ASP A 380 10.91 43.37 -11.85
C ASP A 380 10.21 42.83 -13.11
N HIS A 381 9.60 43.72 -13.90
CA HIS A 381 8.98 43.42 -15.19
C HIS A 381 9.93 43.60 -16.39
N GLU A 382 11.14 44.17 -16.24
CA GLU A 382 12.11 44.20 -17.33
C GLU A 382 12.62 42.79 -17.65
N GLY A 383 12.62 42.40 -18.93
CA GLY A 383 13.23 41.14 -19.38
C GLY A 383 12.65 40.60 -20.68
N THR A 384 13.06 39.38 -21.04
CA THR A 384 12.61 38.69 -22.25
C THR A 384 11.39 37.82 -21.96
N TYR A 385 10.31 38.03 -22.71
CA TYR A 385 9.07 37.27 -22.64
C TYR A 385 8.89 36.38 -23.87
N ARG A 386 8.27 35.21 -23.68
CA ARG A 386 7.78 34.32 -24.75
C ARG A 386 6.38 33.83 -24.40
N CYS A 387 5.53 33.65 -25.40
CA CYS A 387 4.21 33.07 -25.23
C CYS A 387 4.04 31.75 -25.97
N TYR A 388 3.11 30.93 -25.47
CA TYR A 388 2.86 29.57 -25.91
C TYR A 388 1.36 29.28 -25.92
N GLY A 389 0.91 28.43 -26.85
CA GLY A 389 -0.45 27.89 -26.88
C GLY A 389 -0.52 26.44 -26.41
N SER A 390 -1.63 26.06 -25.79
CA SER A 390 -1.97 24.70 -25.37
C SER A 390 -3.48 24.44 -25.47
N GLN A 391 -3.89 23.19 -25.26
CA GLN A 391 -5.29 22.77 -25.26
C GLN A 391 -5.64 22.12 -23.92
N SER A 392 -6.86 22.32 -23.44
CA SER A 392 -7.36 21.79 -22.17
C SER A 392 -7.41 20.25 -22.11
N SER A 393 -7.45 19.60 -23.28
CA SER A 393 -7.28 18.15 -23.48
C SER A 393 -5.86 17.65 -23.20
N SER A 394 -4.85 18.51 -23.33
CA SER A 394 -3.43 18.18 -23.16
C SER A 394 -2.67 19.38 -22.56
N PRO A 395 -2.97 19.78 -21.32
CA PRO A 395 -2.52 21.06 -20.74
C PRO A 395 -1.01 21.15 -20.51
N TYR A 396 -0.32 20.00 -20.50
CA TYR A 396 1.13 19.90 -20.35
C TYR A 396 1.89 19.93 -21.69
N LEU A 397 1.19 20.06 -22.82
CA LEU A 397 1.77 20.14 -24.16
C LEU A 397 1.60 21.55 -24.73
N LEU A 398 2.72 22.18 -25.06
CA LEU A 398 2.82 23.56 -25.52
C LEU A 398 3.28 23.62 -26.98
N SER A 399 2.92 24.72 -27.64
CA SER A 399 3.50 25.10 -28.93
C SER A 399 5.03 25.25 -28.87
N HIS A 400 5.67 25.43 -30.03
CA HIS A 400 6.93 26.16 -30.05
C HIS A 400 6.76 27.56 -29.40
N PRO A 401 7.81 28.11 -28.78
CA PRO A 401 7.77 29.48 -28.27
C PRO A 401 7.47 30.49 -29.39
N SER A 402 6.80 31.58 -29.03
CA SER A 402 6.85 32.81 -29.82
C SER A 402 8.29 33.30 -30.00
N ASP A 403 8.49 34.20 -30.96
CA ASP A 403 9.73 34.99 -30.98
C ASP A 403 9.88 35.79 -29.67
N PRO A 404 11.12 35.99 -29.18
CA PRO A 404 11.37 36.63 -27.89
C PRO A 404 11.07 38.13 -27.93
N LEU A 405 10.25 38.61 -26.98
CA LEU A 405 9.94 40.02 -26.81
C LEU A 405 10.68 40.56 -25.59
N LYS A 406 11.68 41.44 -25.79
CA LYS A 406 12.34 42.14 -24.69
C LYS A 406 11.54 43.39 -24.31
N LEU A 407 11.04 43.43 -23.07
CA LEU A 407 10.44 44.63 -22.46
C LEU A 407 11.50 45.36 -21.64
N LEU A 408 11.59 46.69 -21.79
CA LEU A 408 12.47 47.58 -21.04
C LEU A 408 11.65 48.50 -20.13
N VAL A 409 12.13 48.77 -18.92
CA VAL A 409 11.45 49.65 -17.96
C VAL A 409 12.36 50.81 -17.58
N SER A 410 11.98 52.02 -17.97
CA SER A 410 12.71 53.25 -17.63
C SER A 410 12.24 53.78 -16.27
N GLU A 411 13.17 54.12 -15.39
CA GLU A 411 12.86 54.83 -14.15
C GLU A 411 12.36 56.24 -14.47
N ALA A 412 11.23 56.63 -13.86
CA ALA A 412 10.59 57.91 -14.14
C ALA A 412 11.38 59.06 -13.49
N HIS A 413 12.31 59.66 -14.24
CA HIS A 413 12.99 60.89 -13.84
C HIS A 413 11.97 62.02 -13.63
N SER A 414 11.68 62.32 -12.36
CA SER A 414 10.82 63.43 -11.97
C SER A 414 11.51 64.76 -12.29
N SER A 415 11.09 65.38 -13.39
CA SER A 415 11.61 66.65 -13.91
C SER A 415 11.16 67.88 -13.10
N HIS A 416 11.28 67.81 -11.78
CA HIS A 416 11.21 68.98 -10.91
C HIS A 416 12.52 69.77 -10.97
N PRO A 417 12.50 71.08 -11.33
CA PRO A 417 13.66 71.93 -11.13
C PRO A 417 13.93 72.12 -9.63
N PRO A 418 15.19 72.40 -9.22
CA PRO A 418 15.53 72.61 -7.82
C PRO A 418 14.82 73.86 -7.26
N PRO A 419 14.32 73.82 -6.00
CA PRO A 419 13.65 74.98 -5.40
C PRO A 419 14.66 76.11 -5.13
N VAL A 420 14.33 77.30 -5.63
CA VAL A 420 15.09 78.53 -5.40
C VAL A 420 14.77 79.12 -4.01
N LEU A 421 15.76 79.80 -3.41
CA LEU A 421 15.74 80.25 -2.01
C LEU A 421 15.10 81.64 -1.81
N GLY A 422 14.22 81.79 -0.81
CA GLY A 422 13.65 83.05 -0.32
C GLY A 422 12.15 83.24 -0.65
N ALA A 423 11.32 83.88 0.18
CA ALA A 423 11.52 84.54 1.49
C ALA A 423 10.18 84.59 2.32
N PRO A 424 10.16 84.93 3.63
CA PRO A 424 8.99 84.87 4.56
C PRO A 424 8.11 86.16 4.51
N PRO A 425 7.12 86.49 5.40
CA PRO A 425 6.69 85.96 6.74
C PRO A 425 5.14 85.81 6.86
N PRO A 426 4.42 85.92 8.02
CA PRO A 426 4.72 85.83 9.48
C PRO A 426 4.06 84.60 10.19
N GLU A 427 4.50 84.08 11.35
CA GLU A 427 4.35 84.54 12.76
C GLU A 427 2.89 84.77 13.23
N THR A 428 2.38 84.39 14.43
CA THR A 428 2.84 83.65 15.66
C THR A 428 1.56 83.36 16.54
N PRO A 429 1.58 82.95 17.84
CA PRO A 429 2.29 81.87 18.57
C PRO A 429 1.27 80.89 19.28
N PRO A 430 1.45 80.35 20.51
CA PRO A 430 1.95 78.98 20.71
C PRO A 430 1.08 78.05 21.59
N GLY A 431 1.41 76.75 21.61
CA GLY A 431 0.91 75.77 22.59
C GLY A 431 1.94 74.67 22.91
N HIS A 432 2.28 74.47 24.18
CA HIS A 432 3.25 73.45 24.61
C HIS A 432 2.63 72.03 24.65
N GLY A 433 3.43 71.00 24.32
CA GLY A 433 2.96 69.60 24.23
C GLY A 433 4.06 68.54 24.32
N VAL A 434 4.84 68.57 25.41
CA VAL A 434 5.95 67.67 25.78
C VAL A 434 5.82 66.21 25.28
N ALA A 435 6.86 65.70 24.64
CA ALA A 435 6.99 64.28 24.28
C ALA A 435 7.22 63.39 25.53
N ARG A 436 6.54 62.24 25.62
CA ARG A 436 6.86 61.18 26.59
C ARG A 436 6.51 59.80 26.07
N ALA A 437 7.45 58.87 26.18
CA ALA A 437 7.24 57.43 25.93
C ALA A 437 7.16 56.66 27.26
N GLN A 438 6.27 55.66 27.33
CA GLN A 438 5.97 54.64 28.37
C GLN A 438 4.45 54.36 28.28
N GLY A 439 3.89 53.15 28.44
CA GLY A 439 4.43 51.84 28.84
C GLY A 439 3.45 50.68 28.52
N PRO A 440 3.57 49.49 29.16
CA PRO A 440 3.09 48.23 28.57
C PRO A 440 1.65 47.81 28.95
N HIS A 441 0.65 48.22 28.17
CA HIS A 441 -0.73 47.71 28.35
C HIS A 441 -1.02 46.37 27.64
N TRP A 442 -0.43 46.09 26.48
CA TRP A 442 -0.85 44.95 25.63
C TRP A 442 -0.62 43.58 26.29
N TYR A 443 0.51 43.40 26.98
CA TYR A 443 0.89 42.14 27.61
C TYR A 443 -0.08 41.73 28.74
N LEU A 444 -0.67 42.70 29.44
CA LEU A 444 -1.64 42.44 30.50
C LEU A 444 -2.93 41.82 29.95
N TYR A 445 -3.42 42.28 28.80
CA TYR A 445 -4.58 41.69 28.14
C TYR A 445 -4.30 40.26 27.64
N VAL A 446 -3.08 39.98 27.15
CA VAL A 446 -2.67 38.63 26.74
C VAL A 446 -2.62 37.67 27.95
N LEU A 447 -2.07 38.11 29.08
CA LEU A 447 -2.06 37.33 30.33
C LEU A 447 -3.48 37.07 30.85
N ILE A 448 -4.37 38.06 30.82
CA ILE A 448 -5.78 37.89 31.22
C ILE A 448 -6.49 36.90 30.31
N GLY A 449 -6.31 37.00 28.99
CA GLY A 449 -6.87 36.05 28.02
C GLY A 449 -6.38 34.61 28.24
N ALA A 450 -5.08 34.43 28.46
CA ALA A 450 -4.49 33.13 28.77
C ALA A 450 -5.00 32.54 30.09
N ALA A 451 -5.14 33.37 31.14
CA ALA A 451 -5.67 32.95 32.43
C ALA A 451 -7.14 32.51 32.35
N VAL A 452 -7.99 33.26 31.63
CA VAL A 452 -9.40 32.90 31.40
C VAL A 452 -9.50 31.59 30.62
N ALA A 453 -8.73 31.42 29.55
CA ALA A 453 -8.69 30.19 28.78
C ALA A 453 -8.26 28.97 29.64
N PHE A 454 -7.24 29.14 30.49
CA PHE A 454 -6.75 28.09 31.39
C PHE A 454 -7.80 27.68 32.43
N VAL A 455 -8.51 28.65 33.03
CA VAL A 455 -9.61 28.37 33.98
C VAL A 455 -10.78 27.64 33.32
N LEU A 456 -11.17 28.02 32.09
CA LEU A 456 -12.21 27.33 31.32
C LEU A 456 -11.80 25.88 30.99
N LEU A 457 -10.54 25.65 30.62
CA LEU A 457 -10.01 24.33 30.28
C LEU A 457 -9.91 23.42 31.53
N LEU A 458 -9.51 23.97 32.68
CA LEU A 458 -9.61 23.28 33.97
C LEU A 458 -11.06 22.95 34.35
N GLY A 459 -12.00 23.86 34.13
CA GLY A 459 -13.43 23.62 34.35
C GLY A 459 -13.96 22.46 33.53
N LEU A 460 -13.61 22.41 32.23
CA LEU A 460 -13.92 21.28 31.34
C LEU A 460 -13.28 19.97 31.82
N LEU A 461 -12.01 19.99 32.23
CA LEU A 461 -11.31 18.80 32.74
C LEU A 461 -12.00 18.25 34.00
N VAL A 462 -12.35 19.11 34.96
CA VAL A 462 -13.09 18.72 36.18
C VAL A 462 -14.47 18.18 35.83
N LEU A 463 -15.19 18.79 34.89
CA LEU A 463 -16.53 18.34 34.47
C LEU A 463 -16.46 16.97 33.76
N LEU A 464 -15.41 16.72 32.95
CA LEU A 464 -15.12 15.41 32.36
C LEU A 464 -14.76 14.37 33.43
N LEU A 465 -13.92 14.71 34.41
CA LEU A 465 -13.58 13.82 35.54
C LEU A 465 -14.79 13.49 36.41
N VAL A 466 -15.71 14.45 36.63
CA VAL A 466 -16.98 14.23 37.32
C VAL A 466 -17.91 13.34 36.49
N ARG A 467 -18.02 13.54 35.16
CA ARG A 467 -18.77 12.62 34.27
C ARG A 467 -18.17 11.21 34.28
N HIS A 468 -16.84 11.09 34.27
CA HIS A 468 -16.14 9.81 34.34
C HIS A 468 -16.37 9.11 35.68
N ARG A 469 -16.28 9.84 36.81
CA ARG A 469 -16.61 9.30 38.15
C ARG A 469 -18.09 8.91 38.28
N ARG A 470 -19.04 9.66 37.69
CA ARG A 470 -20.47 9.26 37.67
C ARG A 470 -20.67 7.98 36.85
N ARG A 471 -20.04 7.84 35.68
CA ARG A 471 -20.07 6.58 34.90
C ARG A 471 -19.42 5.41 35.65
N GLY A 472 -18.25 5.63 36.26
CA GLY A 472 -17.52 4.60 36.99
C GLY A 472 -18.19 4.11 38.29
N LYS A 473 -19.05 4.93 38.91
CA LYS A 473 -19.76 4.57 40.16
C LYS A 473 -21.10 3.83 39.91
N GLY A 474 -21.53 3.70 38.65
CA GLY A 474 -22.79 3.04 38.27
C GLY A 474 -22.71 1.52 38.08
N ARG A 475 -21.57 0.86 38.33
CA ARG A 475 -21.37 -0.57 38.01
C ARG A 475 -20.65 -1.37 39.10
N LYS A 476 -21.15 -1.33 40.35
CA LYS A 476 -20.72 -2.25 41.43
C LYS A 476 -21.71 -2.36 42.62
N ARG A 477 -22.83 -3.07 42.39
CA ARG A 477 -23.77 -3.73 43.34
C ARG A 477 -24.99 -4.15 42.49
N GLY A 478 -25.45 -5.39 42.47
CA GLY A 478 -24.90 -6.64 43.01
C GLY A 478 -25.64 -7.84 42.40
N GLY A 479 -25.34 -9.05 42.88
CA GLY A 479 -26.23 -10.21 42.82
C GLY A 479 -26.41 -10.76 44.24
N PRO A 480 -27.16 -11.88 44.45
CA PRO A 480 -27.72 -12.78 43.44
C PRO A 480 -29.23 -13.09 43.63
N GLU A 481 -29.70 -14.16 42.94
CA GLU A 481 -30.82 -15.07 43.29
C GLU A 481 -32.31 -14.71 43.01
N ALA A 482 -33.07 -15.81 42.91
CA ALA A 482 -34.52 -16.03 43.12
C ALA A 482 -35.58 -15.66 42.03
N HIS A 483 -36.12 -16.74 41.43
CA HIS A 483 -37.55 -17.05 41.21
C HIS A 483 -38.53 -16.16 40.39
N PHE A 484 -38.90 -16.70 39.21
CA PHE A 484 -40.27 -17.13 38.84
C PHE A 484 -41.33 -16.10 38.33
N GLN A 485 -42.35 -16.65 37.65
CA GLN A 485 -43.66 -16.10 37.23
C GLN A 485 -43.80 -15.26 35.92
N LEU A 486 -44.74 -15.68 35.06
CA LEU A 486 -45.47 -14.87 34.06
C LEU A 486 -46.73 -14.26 34.71
N PRO A 487 -47.24 -13.09 34.27
CA PRO A 487 -48.32 -13.01 33.25
C PRO A 487 -48.03 -11.91 32.18
N ALA A 488 -48.68 -11.76 31.00
CA ALA A 488 -49.94 -12.21 30.38
C ALA A 488 -51.08 -11.15 30.30
N ALA A 489 -51.61 -10.95 29.07
CA ALA A 489 -52.76 -10.10 28.65
C ALA A 489 -52.59 -8.56 28.78
N ALA A 490 -53.29 -7.68 28.02
CA ALA A 490 -54.34 -7.87 27.01
C ALA A 490 -54.36 -6.77 25.89
N ALA A 491 -55.16 -7.05 24.86
CA ALA A 491 -55.86 -6.23 23.85
C ALA A 491 -56.10 -4.70 24.05
N ALA A 492 -56.59 -3.90 23.06
CA ALA A 492 -56.58 -3.93 21.57
C ALA A 492 -57.37 -2.70 21.03
N SER A 493 -57.13 -2.25 19.79
CA SER A 493 -58.07 -1.38 19.04
C SER A 493 -57.81 -1.34 17.52
N VAL A 494 -58.87 -1.56 16.74
CA VAL A 494 -59.01 -1.63 15.25
C VAL A 494 -60.46 -1.17 14.97
N PRO A 495 -60.79 -0.30 13.97
CA PRO A 495 -60.90 -0.66 12.52
C PRO A 495 -60.49 0.51 11.57
N GLU A 496 -60.71 0.58 10.25
CA GLU A 496 -61.45 -0.20 9.20
C GLU A 496 -60.70 0.03 7.83
N ASP A 497 -61.06 -0.33 6.58
CA ASP A 497 -62.23 -0.91 5.85
C ASP A 497 -61.71 -1.57 4.52
N ARG A 498 -62.57 -2.29 3.77
CA ARG A 498 -62.51 -2.70 2.33
C ARG A 498 -61.39 -3.62 1.80
N GLY A 499 -61.75 -4.90 1.64
CA GLY A 499 -61.48 -5.68 0.39
C GLY A 499 -62.70 -5.60 -0.55
N PRO A 500 -63.08 -6.66 -1.31
CA PRO A 500 -62.40 -7.93 -1.63
C PRO A 500 -62.47 -8.16 -3.18
N PRO A 501 -62.57 -9.38 -3.79
CA PRO A 501 -62.36 -10.79 -3.38
C PRO A 501 -61.31 -11.48 -4.32
N ARG A 502 -61.28 -12.77 -4.75
CA ARG A 502 -62.11 -13.99 -4.58
C ARG A 502 -61.32 -15.26 -4.99
N SER A 503 -61.63 -16.41 -4.37
CA SER A 503 -61.39 -17.80 -4.87
C SER A 503 -59.92 -18.28 -5.01
N SER A 504 -59.55 -19.54 -4.74
CA SER A 504 -60.24 -20.70 -4.13
C SER A 504 -59.22 -21.73 -3.59
N GLY A 505 -59.58 -22.52 -2.56
CA GLY A 505 -58.86 -23.75 -2.16
C GLY A 505 -59.31 -24.97 -2.99
N PRO A 506 -59.15 -26.25 -2.55
CA PRO A 506 -58.72 -26.78 -1.23
C PRO A 506 -57.50 -27.74 -1.36
N ALA A 507 -57.28 -28.78 -0.54
CA ALA A 507 -56.88 -28.87 0.89
C ALA A 507 -56.42 -30.34 1.18
N ALA A 508 -55.96 -30.64 2.42
CA ALA A 508 -55.62 -31.99 2.94
C ALA A 508 -54.39 -32.72 2.35
N ALA A 509 -53.72 -33.68 3.03
CA ALA A 509 -53.54 -33.95 4.47
C ALA A 509 -52.44 -35.03 4.71
N ALA A 510 -51.94 -35.07 5.96
CA ALA A 510 -51.32 -36.23 6.66
C ALA A 510 -49.92 -36.77 6.26
N GLN A 511 -49.16 -37.12 7.32
CA GLN A 511 -48.12 -38.18 7.48
C GLN A 511 -46.86 -38.15 6.56
N GLU A 512 -45.62 -38.15 7.07
CA GLU A 512 -44.94 -39.09 8.01
C GLU A 512 -44.44 -40.37 7.33
N GLU A 513 -43.13 -40.48 7.11
CA GLU A 513 -42.25 -41.55 7.66
C GLU A 513 -40.77 -41.30 7.26
N THR A 514 -39.82 -41.82 8.02
CA THR A 514 -38.37 -41.80 7.73
C THR A 514 -37.90 -43.06 7.01
N LEU A 515 -37.04 -42.95 5.99
CA LEU A 515 -36.24 -44.10 5.55
C LEU A 515 -34.81 -43.72 5.11
N TYR A 516 -33.85 -44.55 5.49
CA TYR A 516 -32.47 -44.49 5.02
C TYR A 516 -32.35 -45.08 3.61
N ALA A 517 -31.50 -44.49 2.77
CA ALA A 517 -30.93 -45.17 1.61
C ALA A 517 -29.43 -44.84 1.50
N VAL A 518 -28.59 -45.88 1.52
CA VAL A 518 -27.17 -45.76 1.20
C VAL A 518 -27.02 -45.79 -0.32
N VAL A 519 -26.41 -44.74 -0.89
CA VAL A 519 -25.90 -44.75 -2.27
C VAL A 519 -24.39 -44.63 -2.21
N LYS A 520 -23.69 -45.42 -3.05
CA LYS A 520 -22.26 -45.70 -2.93
C LYS A 520 -21.62 -45.67 -4.32
N ASP A 521 -21.58 -44.48 -4.91
CA ASP A 521 -21.10 -44.31 -6.28
C ASP A 521 -19.58 -44.21 -6.38
N THR A 522 -19.01 -45.06 -7.22
CA THR A 522 -17.58 -45.21 -7.46
C THR A 522 -17.06 -44.26 -8.53
N TRP A 523 -15.87 -43.71 -8.31
CA TRP A 523 -15.06 -43.11 -9.37
C TRP A 523 -14.65 -44.15 -10.43
N PRO A 524 -14.58 -43.75 -11.71
CA PRO A 524 -13.68 -44.32 -12.69
C PRO A 524 -12.61 -43.31 -13.14
N GLU A 525 -11.33 -43.73 -13.18
CA GLU A 525 -10.25 -42.99 -13.85
C GLU A 525 -9.97 -43.57 -15.26
N ASP A 526 -9.60 -42.68 -16.17
CA ASP A 526 -8.81 -42.84 -17.40
C ASP A 526 -8.71 -44.18 -18.15
N ARG A 527 -9.07 -44.15 -19.44
CA ARG A 527 -8.20 -44.67 -20.52
C ARG A 527 -8.53 -44.10 -21.91
N GLN A 528 -7.54 -44.12 -22.80
CA GLN A 528 -7.59 -43.55 -24.16
C GLN A 528 -7.53 -44.63 -25.26
N LEU A 529 -7.74 -44.18 -26.51
CA LEU A 529 -7.27 -44.73 -27.79
C LEU A 529 -8.04 -45.89 -28.48
N ALA A 530 -8.71 -45.50 -29.59
CA ALA A 530 -8.43 -45.93 -30.99
C ALA A 530 -9.48 -46.73 -31.80
N SER A 531 -9.91 -46.10 -32.90
CA SER A 531 -10.08 -46.66 -34.28
C SER A 531 -11.23 -47.63 -34.64
N GLN A 532 -12.25 -47.10 -35.35
CA GLN A 532 -12.74 -47.50 -36.73
C GLN A 532 -14.06 -46.72 -37.05
N ARG A 533 -14.26 -46.14 -38.26
CA ARG A 533 -14.92 -46.70 -39.49
C ARG A 533 -16.27 -47.41 -39.22
N GLN A 534 -17.38 -47.24 -39.98
CA GLN A 534 -17.73 -46.52 -41.23
C GLN A 534 -19.31 -46.48 -41.33
N GLU A 535 -20.09 -45.83 -42.21
CA GLU A 535 -19.93 -45.04 -43.47
C GLU A 535 -21.22 -44.19 -43.76
N GLY A 536 -21.13 -43.10 -44.54
CA GLY A 536 -22.27 -42.49 -45.31
C GLY A 536 -23.15 -41.39 -44.63
N ALA A 537 -23.88 -40.54 -45.36
CA ALA A 537 -23.92 -40.23 -46.81
C ALA A 537 -24.64 -38.88 -47.10
N GLN A 538 -24.54 -38.37 -48.36
CA GLN A 538 -25.29 -37.25 -48.99
C GLN A 538 -24.99 -35.79 -48.49
N GLY A 539 -24.83 -34.76 -49.34
CA GLY A 539 -24.61 -34.75 -50.80
C GLY A 539 -24.65 -33.36 -51.50
N HIS A 540 -23.62 -33.06 -52.33
CA HIS A 540 -23.59 -32.09 -53.46
C HIS A 540 -23.71 -30.56 -53.19
N PRO A 541 -23.35 -29.68 -54.17
CA PRO A 541 -22.16 -29.65 -55.05
C PRO A 541 -21.43 -28.26 -55.04
N SER A 542 -20.20 -28.04 -55.53
CA SER A 542 -19.93 -27.80 -56.97
C SER A 542 -18.43 -27.60 -57.33
N VAL A 543 -18.08 -28.06 -58.54
CA VAL A 543 -17.03 -27.64 -59.52
C VAL A 543 -16.29 -26.32 -59.19
N SER A 544 -14.95 -26.17 -59.10
CA SER A 544 -13.74 -26.72 -59.78
C SER A 544 -13.24 -25.95 -61.03
N SER A 545 -12.00 -25.41 -61.00
CA SER A 545 -11.08 -25.33 -62.16
C SER A 545 -9.71 -24.67 -61.86
N LYS A 546 -8.67 -25.10 -62.60
CA LYS A 546 -7.35 -24.46 -62.85
C LYS A 546 -6.88 -24.92 -64.25
N PRO A 547 -6.20 -24.08 -65.05
CA PRO A 547 -4.89 -24.52 -65.58
C PRO A 547 -3.81 -23.42 -65.85
N LEU A 548 -2.63 -23.92 -66.26
CA LEU A 548 -1.32 -23.36 -66.67
C LEU A 548 -1.28 -21.96 -67.37
N ARG A 549 -0.37 -21.00 -67.08
CA ARG A 549 1.14 -20.90 -67.17
C ARG A 549 1.67 -20.23 -68.49
N PRO A 550 3.00 -19.99 -68.68
CA PRO A 550 3.74 -18.69 -68.82
C PRO A 550 4.00 -18.27 -70.31
N PRO A 551 4.91 -17.33 -70.73
CA PRO A 551 5.99 -16.56 -70.04
C PRO A 551 6.22 -15.06 -70.50
N GLY A 552 7.34 -14.45 -70.07
CA GLY A 552 7.93 -13.18 -70.59
C GLY A 552 9.34 -12.89 -69.99
N ARG A 553 10.24 -12.15 -70.67
CA ARG A 553 11.68 -12.03 -70.31
C ARG A 553 12.32 -10.66 -70.66
N THR A 554 13.07 -10.05 -69.73
CA THR A 554 14.21 -9.11 -69.97
C THR A 554 15.12 -9.04 -68.72
N SER A 555 16.36 -8.51 -68.82
CA SER A 555 17.42 -8.61 -67.77
C SER A 555 18.52 -7.51 -67.91
N SER A 556 19.57 -7.35 -67.08
CA SER A 556 20.09 -8.24 -66.01
C SER A 556 20.79 -7.59 -64.77
N PRO A 557 21.96 -6.88 -64.84
CA PRO A 557 22.98 -7.03 -63.76
C PRO A 557 23.62 -5.70 -63.21
N PRO A 558 24.61 -5.70 -62.28
CA PRO A 558 25.29 -6.80 -61.55
C PRO A 558 25.37 -6.68 -59.98
N GLN A 559 26.16 -7.59 -59.38
CA GLN A 559 26.48 -7.93 -57.96
C GLN A 559 27.50 -6.96 -57.27
N PRO A 560 27.91 -7.08 -55.96
CA PRO A 560 28.46 -8.26 -55.22
C PRO A 560 27.76 -8.59 -53.86
N ASP A 561 27.63 -9.85 -53.37
CA ASP A 561 28.57 -10.78 -52.65
C ASP A 561 28.64 -10.57 -51.11
N ALA A 562 28.80 -11.57 -50.21
CA ALA A 562 28.55 -13.03 -50.26
C ALA A 562 28.66 -13.73 -48.84
N PHE A 563 27.66 -14.56 -48.45
CA PHE A 563 27.71 -15.70 -47.48
C PHE A 563 28.15 -15.50 -45.99
N PRO A 564 27.92 -16.49 -45.07
CA PRO A 564 26.78 -17.43 -44.92
C PRO A 564 26.21 -17.52 -43.47
N LEU A 565 25.08 -18.22 -43.31
CA LEU A 565 24.59 -18.75 -42.01
C LEU A 565 24.97 -20.24 -41.85
N PRO A 566 25.40 -20.70 -40.65
CA PRO A 566 25.41 -22.12 -40.28
C PRO A 566 24.11 -22.56 -39.58
N LEU A 567 23.82 -23.86 -39.63
CA LEU A 567 22.69 -24.50 -38.94
C LEU A 567 22.97 -24.73 -37.45
N LEU A 568 21.91 -24.76 -36.64
CA LEU A 568 21.98 -25.33 -35.28
C LEU A 568 22.13 -26.85 -35.40
N GLN A 569 23.09 -27.42 -34.67
CA GLN A 569 23.25 -28.86 -34.51
C GLN A 569 23.46 -29.17 -33.02
N ALA A 570 22.85 -30.25 -32.53
CA ALA A 570 22.68 -30.50 -31.11
C ALA A 570 23.98 -30.90 -30.39
N ALA A 571 24.13 -30.47 -29.14
CA ALA A 571 25.15 -30.93 -28.20
C ALA A 571 24.49 -31.48 -26.91
N VAL A 572 25.23 -32.31 -26.19
CA VAL A 572 24.76 -33.20 -25.12
C VAL A 572 24.50 -32.44 -23.80
N SER A 573 23.67 -33.03 -22.92
CA SER A 573 23.43 -32.55 -21.56
C SER A 573 24.68 -32.65 -20.68
N GLU A 574 24.99 -31.59 -19.93
CA GLU A 574 25.87 -31.65 -18.76
C GLU A 574 25.04 -31.53 -17.46
N ASP A 575 25.62 -32.01 -16.37
CA ASP A 575 24.97 -32.25 -15.07
C ASP A 575 25.16 -31.03 -14.14
N PRO A 576 24.14 -30.55 -13.39
CA PRO A 576 24.29 -29.40 -12.52
C PRO A 576 25.06 -29.74 -11.24
N GLN A 577 26.08 -28.92 -10.93
CA GLN A 577 27.03 -29.15 -9.83
C GLN A 577 26.39 -29.04 -8.43
N ASP A 578 26.89 -29.84 -7.50
CA ASP A 578 26.60 -29.74 -6.06
C ASP A 578 26.93 -28.34 -5.51
N VAL A 579 26.00 -27.77 -4.75
CA VAL A 579 26.21 -26.53 -3.97
C VAL A 579 25.84 -26.75 -2.50
N THR A 580 26.85 -27.13 -1.72
CA THR A 580 26.74 -27.48 -0.31
C THR A 580 26.40 -26.25 0.55
N TYR A 581 25.20 -26.19 1.11
CA TYR A 581 24.82 -25.13 2.05
C TYR A 581 25.54 -25.30 3.39
N ALA A 582 26.40 -24.33 3.73
CA ALA A 582 27.07 -24.30 5.03
C ALA A 582 26.08 -24.00 6.18
N GLN A 583 26.04 -24.89 7.19
CA GLN A 583 25.25 -24.64 8.40
C GLN A 583 25.94 -23.62 9.30
N LEU A 584 25.26 -22.50 9.56
CA LEU A 584 25.63 -21.55 10.62
C LEU A 584 25.23 -22.12 11.99
N SER A 585 26.21 -22.60 12.75
CA SER A 585 26.04 -23.13 14.10
C SER A 585 26.24 -22.04 15.16
N CYS A 586 25.14 -21.45 15.63
CA CYS A 586 25.16 -20.55 16.80
C CYS A 586 25.42 -21.33 18.10
N PHE A 587 26.69 -21.54 18.45
CA PHE A 587 27.08 -22.05 19.76
C PHE A 587 26.76 -21.02 20.87
N THR A 588 25.83 -21.37 21.76
CA THR A 588 25.54 -20.57 22.96
C THR A 588 26.64 -20.78 24.00
N LEU A 589 27.48 -19.77 24.22
CA LEU A 589 28.52 -19.81 25.25
C LEU A 589 27.89 -19.78 26.66
N THR A 590 27.89 -20.91 27.36
CA THR A 590 27.50 -20.97 28.78
C THR A 590 28.51 -20.25 29.66
N ARG A 591 28.03 -19.34 30.51
CA ARG A 591 28.84 -18.55 31.43
C ARG A 591 28.93 -19.22 32.80
N GLU A 592 29.91 -20.10 32.99
CA GLU A 592 30.29 -20.55 34.34
C GLU A 592 31.34 -19.63 34.97
N THR A 593 31.34 -19.55 36.29
CA THR A 593 32.17 -18.61 37.07
C THR A 593 33.20 -19.39 37.88
N SER A 594 34.48 -19.11 37.65
CA SER A 594 35.59 -19.55 38.51
C SER A 594 36.59 -18.41 38.71
N ALA A 595 37.29 -18.41 39.85
CA ALA A 595 38.19 -17.33 40.27
C ALA A 595 39.65 -17.58 39.84
N PRO A 596 40.48 -16.53 39.68
CA PRO A 596 41.81 -16.65 39.08
C PRO A 596 42.95 -16.88 40.10
N PRO A 597 44.03 -17.59 39.70
CA PRO A 597 45.39 -17.35 40.18
C PRO A 597 46.15 -16.38 39.24
N SER A 598 47.42 -16.07 39.56
CA SER A 598 48.07 -14.81 39.15
C SER A 598 49.30 -14.93 38.24
N SER A 599 49.54 -13.83 37.49
CA SER A 599 50.85 -13.23 37.14
C SER A 599 51.94 -14.04 36.42
N GLN A 600 52.28 -13.62 35.19
CA GLN A 600 53.53 -12.90 34.82
C GLN A 600 53.52 -12.60 33.29
N SER A 601 53.70 -11.34 32.85
CA SER A 601 54.96 -10.65 32.54
C SER A 601 55.44 -10.84 31.09
N GLY A 602 55.56 -9.75 30.33
CA GLY A 602 56.00 -9.71 28.93
C GLY A 602 55.57 -8.42 28.22
N GLU A 603 56.52 -7.61 27.76
CA GLU A 603 56.32 -6.26 27.19
C GLU A 603 56.65 -6.25 25.67
N PRO A 604 55.97 -5.45 24.82
CA PRO A 604 56.06 -5.57 23.36
C PRO A 604 57.01 -4.55 22.69
N PRO A 605 57.49 -4.88 21.48
CA PRO A 605 57.51 -3.96 20.32
C PRO A 605 56.88 -4.63 19.06
N ASP A 606 56.61 -3.98 17.93
CA ASP A 606 56.65 -2.55 17.56
C ASP A 606 55.67 -2.32 16.38
N GLU A 607 55.25 -1.08 16.14
CA GLU A 607 54.56 -0.68 14.89
C GLU A 607 55.61 -0.16 13.88
N PRO A 608 55.34 -0.25 12.55
CA PRO A 608 55.37 1.01 11.82
C PRO A 608 54.26 1.20 10.77
N ASN A 609 53.75 2.42 10.76
CA ASN A 609 52.75 2.97 9.85
C ASN A 609 53.37 3.41 8.51
N VAL A 610 52.71 3.12 7.37
CA VAL A 610 53.09 3.64 6.04
C VAL A 610 51.87 4.11 5.25
N TYR A 611 51.81 5.42 5.00
CA TYR A 611 50.90 6.05 4.02
C TYR A 611 51.40 5.82 2.58
N ALA A 612 50.48 5.61 1.64
CA ALA A 612 50.71 5.81 0.21
C ALA A 612 49.44 6.35 -0.47
N SER A 613 49.60 7.17 -1.51
CA SER A 613 48.52 7.99 -2.09
C SER A 613 48.55 8.06 -3.62
N LEU A 614 47.35 8.10 -4.22
CA LEU A 614 47.01 8.76 -5.50
C LEU A 614 47.90 8.53 -6.75
N ALA A 615 47.39 7.70 -7.67
CA ALA A 615 47.39 7.95 -9.13
C ALA A 615 46.17 7.22 -9.71
N ILE A 616 45.17 7.90 -10.28
CA ILE A 616 45.08 8.26 -11.71
C ILE A 616 45.20 7.03 -12.62
N HIS A 617 44.06 6.50 -13.04
CA HIS A 617 43.73 6.46 -14.47
C HIS A 617 42.22 6.50 -14.73
#